data_AF-A0A7R9P1P2-F1
#
_entry.id   AF-A0A7R9P1P2-F1
#
_cell.length_a   1.000
_cell.length_b   1.000
_cell.length_c   1.000
_cell.angle_alpha   90.00
_cell.angle_beta   90.00
_cell.angle_gamma   90.00
#
_symmetry.space_group_name_H-M   'P 1'
#
loop_
_entity.id
_entity.type
_entity.pdbx_description
1 polymer ?
#
loop_
_entity_poly.entity_id
_entity_poly.type
_entity_poly.pdbx_seq_one_letter_code
_entity_poly.pdbx_strand_id
1 'polypeptide(L)'
;MSLFSDPSVSCEMNFGAVISTHKENADVDPNAPPFDDLRNYAYEGGDSTTESLSSLASDTDDDQSFDHLGGWGPRFDKLVGIYGQEGKEREQEKQEEAVGDSLSETPDKSLK
;
A
#
# COMPACT_ATOMS: atom_id res chain seq x y z
N MET A 1 73.95 37.65 -64.82
CA MET A 1 72.97 36.54 -64.81
C MET A 1 72.44 36.45 -63.39
N SER A 2 71.21 36.92 -63.17
CA SER A 2 70.56 36.87 -61.86
C SER A 2 69.85 35.52 -61.77
N LEU A 3 70.34 34.65 -60.89
CA LEU A 3 69.69 33.37 -60.59
C LEU A 3 68.48 33.70 -59.73
N PHE A 4 67.29 33.46 -60.29
CA PHE A 4 66.04 33.47 -59.55
C PHE A 4 66.20 32.53 -58.34
N SER A 5 66.28 33.11 -57.14
CA SER A 5 66.00 32.35 -55.92
C SER A 5 64.52 32.04 -55.94
N ASP A 6 64.17 30.80 -56.24
CA ASP A 6 62.81 30.30 -56.03
C ASP A 6 62.54 30.30 -54.52
N PRO A 7 61.57 31.09 -54.02
CA PRO A 7 61.10 30.96 -52.66
C PRO A 7 60.13 29.79 -52.63
N SER A 8 60.58 28.58 -53.00
CA SER A 8 59.90 27.40 -52.51
C SER A 8 60.18 27.38 -51.03
N VAL A 9 59.26 28.01 -50.29
CA VAL A 9 58.94 27.66 -48.92
C VAL A 9 59.07 26.15 -48.79
N SER A 10 60.23 25.68 -48.34
CA SER A 10 60.29 24.38 -47.70
C SER A 10 59.51 24.61 -46.40
N CYS A 11 58.19 24.50 -46.51
CA CYS A 11 57.34 24.19 -45.40
C CYS A 11 57.84 22.81 -44.95
N GLU A 12 58.90 22.81 -44.15
CA GLU A 12 59.35 21.60 -43.49
C GLU A 12 58.16 21.16 -42.66
N MET A 13 57.49 20.13 -43.15
CA MET A 13 56.40 19.51 -42.43
C MET A 13 57.03 18.95 -41.16
N ASN A 14 56.80 19.62 -40.03
CA ASN A 14 57.35 19.19 -38.75
C ASN A 14 56.61 17.90 -38.34
N PHE A 15 57.18 16.76 -38.73
CA PHE A 15 56.60 15.44 -38.45
C PHE A 15 56.36 15.22 -36.96
N GLY A 16 57.23 15.76 -36.10
CA GLY A 16 57.07 15.72 -34.65
C GLY A 16 55.78 16.40 -34.19
N ALA A 17 55.48 17.59 -34.72
CA ALA A 17 54.22 18.29 -34.48
C ALA A 17 53.02 17.50 -35.01
N VAL A 18 53.10 16.96 -36.23
CA VAL A 18 52.00 16.17 -36.82
C VAL A 18 51.68 14.94 -35.97
N ILE A 19 52.69 14.17 -35.55
CA ILE A 19 52.52 12.98 -34.71
C ILE A 19 51.98 13.36 -33.34
N SER A 20 52.47 14.46 -32.75
CA SER A 20 52.03 14.92 -31.42
C SER A 20 50.56 15.35 -31.45
N THR A 21 50.15 16.10 -32.49
CA THR A 21 48.75 16.51 -32.68
C THR A 21 47.84 15.30 -32.95
N HIS A 22 48.27 14.33 -33.77
CA HIS A 22 47.47 13.12 -34.01
C HIS A 22 47.33 12.26 -32.76
N LYS A 23 48.38 12.15 -31.96
CA LYS A 23 48.33 11.46 -30.67
C LYS A 23 47.32 12.13 -29.75
N GLU A 24 47.43 13.45 -29.56
CA GLU A 24 46.51 14.20 -28.69
C GLU A 24 45.05 14.02 -29.14
N ASN A 25 44.79 14.10 -30.45
CA ASN A 25 43.46 13.89 -31.00
C ASN A 25 42.93 12.46 -30.78
N ALA A 26 43.80 11.45 -30.82
CA ALA A 26 43.41 10.06 -30.58
C ALA A 26 43.16 9.79 -29.09
N ASP A 27 43.96 10.40 -28.21
CA ASP A 27 43.85 10.23 -26.75
C ASP A 27 42.55 10.86 -26.19
N VAL A 28 41.96 11.84 -26.89
CA VAL A 28 40.71 12.51 -26.50
C VAL A 28 39.49 12.09 -27.33
N ASP A 29 39.60 11.04 -28.15
CA ASP A 29 38.48 10.59 -29.00
C ASP A 29 37.30 10.09 -28.14
N PRO A 30 36.14 10.76 -28.17
CA PRO A 30 34.97 10.35 -27.39
C PRO A 30 34.30 9.07 -27.91
N ASN A 31 34.64 8.61 -29.13
CA ASN A 31 34.18 7.33 -29.66
C ASN A 31 35.14 6.18 -29.31
N ALA A 32 36.23 6.47 -28.59
CA ALA A 32 37.06 5.42 -28.04
C ALA A 32 36.24 4.61 -27.01
N PRO A 33 36.39 3.28 -26.96
CA PRO A 33 35.72 2.43 -25.97
C PRO A 33 36.15 2.80 -24.52
N PRO A 34 35.42 2.39 -23.46
CA PRO A 34 34.25 1.51 -23.44
C PRO A 34 32.92 2.26 -23.62
N PHE A 35 32.03 1.69 -24.43
CA PHE A 35 30.68 2.24 -24.59
C PHE A 35 29.80 1.90 -23.39
N ASP A 36 28.74 2.68 -23.21
CA ASP A 36 27.71 2.39 -22.23
C ASP A 36 26.84 1.20 -22.68
N ASP A 37 26.59 0.27 -21.76
CA ASP A 37 25.68 -0.85 -21.98
C ASP A 37 24.30 -0.54 -21.39
N LEU A 38 23.24 -0.87 -22.12
CA LEU A 38 21.88 -0.84 -21.59
C LEU A 38 21.61 -2.09 -20.74
N ARG A 39 21.06 -1.90 -19.55
CA ARG A 39 20.57 -3.01 -18.72
C ARG A 39 19.06 -3.06 -18.73
N ASN A 40 18.52 -4.13 -19.30
CA ASN A 40 17.08 -4.39 -19.32
C ASN A 40 16.66 -5.11 -18.04
N TYR A 41 15.73 -4.52 -17.31
CA TYR A 41 15.13 -5.11 -16.12
C TYR A 41 13.68 -5.47 -16.42
N ALA A 42 13.32 -6.73 -16.19
CA ALA A 42 11.98 -7.26 -16.41
C ALA A 42 11.50 -8.10 -15.21
N TYR A 43 12.07 -7.85 -14.03
CA TYR A 43 11.66 -8.55 -12.81
C TYR A 43 10.38 -7.92 -12.27
N GLU A 44 9.29 -8.68 -12.32
CA GLU A 44 7.95 -8.26 -11.93
C GLU A 44 7.71 -8.31 -10.41
N GLY A 45 8.57 -9.01 -9.67
CA GLY A 45 8.31 -9.42 -8.30
C GLY A 45 7.97 -10.90 -8.23
N GLY A 46 7.87 -11.44 -7.01
CA GLY A 46 7.33 -12.77 -6.78
C GLY A 46 5.84 -12.69 -6.47
N ASP A 47 5.10 -13.76 -6.74
CA ASP A 47 3.70 -13.91 -6.35
C ASP A 47 3.58 -13.99 -4.82
N SER A 48 3.63 -12.83 -4.17
CA SER A 48 3.35 -12.71 -2.75
C SER A 48 1.86 -12.54 -2.56
N THR A 49 1.21 -13.58 -2.06
CA THR A 49 -0.16 -13.47 -1.56
C THR A 49 -0.15 -12.49 -0.40
N THR A 50 -0.94 -11.42 -0.50
CA THR A 50 -1.09 -10.46 0.61
C THR A 50 -1.61 -11.21 1.83
N GLU A 51 -0.86 -11.16 2.93
CA GLU A 51 -1.23 -11.79 4.20
C GLU A 51 -2.45 -11.06 4.78
N SER A 52 -3.65 -11.54 4.40
CA SER A 52 -4.98 -11.16 4.88
C SER A 52 -5.33 -9.65 4.90
N LEU A 53 -6.34 -9.27 4.12
CA LEU A 53 -6.93 -7.93 4.20
C LEU A 53 -7.94 -7.85 5.36
N SER A 54 -8.03 -6.71 6.02
CA SER A 54 -9.07 -6.46 7.02
C SER A 54 -10.45 -6.39 6.35
N SER A 55 -11.46 -6.95 7.02
CA SER A 55 -12.85 -6.87 6.57
C SER A 55 -13.35 -5.42 6.64
N LEU A 56 -14.08 -4.98 5.61
CA LEU A 56 -14.70 -3.64 5.55
C LEU A 56 -15.95 -3.49 6.43
N ALA A 57 -16.46 -4.57 7.01
CA ALA A 57 -17.74 -4.61 7.72
C ALA A 57 -17.64 -4.14 9.19
N SER A 58 -17.00 -3.00 9.45
CA SER A 58 -16.97 -2.39 10.79
C SER A 58 -17.88 -1.17 10.85
N ASP A 59 -19.17 -1.40 10.67
CA ASP A 59 -20.22 -0.55 11.25
C ASP A 59 -21.33 -1.52 11.66
N THR A 60 -21.34 -1.89 12.94
CA THR A 60 -22.53 -2.49 13.53
C THR A 60 -23.51 -1.35 13.69
N ASP A 61 -24.43 -1.23 12.73
CA ASP A 61 -25.59 -0.36 12.86
C ASP A 61 -26.43 -0.92 14.03
N ASP A 62 -26.11 -0.43 15.24
CA ASP A 62 -26.76 -0.81 16.50
C ASP A 62 -28.19 -0.24 16.59
N ASP A 63 -28.63 0.53 15.59
CA ASP A 63 -29.98 1.06 15.48
C ASP A 63 -30.95 -0.01 14.96
N GLN A 64 -31.22 -1.03 15.77
CA GLN A 64 -32.24 -2.06 15.54
C GLN A 64 -33.68 -1.52 15.68
N SER A 65 -33.96 -0.35 15.10
CA SER A 65 -35.28 0.29 15.08
C SER A 65 -35.97 0.09 13.72
N PHE A 66 -37.19 -0.46 13.75
CA PHE A 66 -37.94 -0.85 12.54
C PHE A 66 -39.19 0.00 12.31
N ASP A 67 -39.23 1.21 12.88
CA ASP A 67 -40.39 2.12 12.81
C ASP A 67 -40.79 2.51 11.37
N HIS A 68 -39.84 2.42 10.44
CA HIS A 68 -40.06 2.68 9.02
C HIS A 68 -40.95 1.64 8.32
N LEU A 69 -41.08 0.43 8.87
CA LEU A 69 -41.92 -0.63 8.28
C LEU A 69 -43.40 -0.23 8.20
N GLY A 70 -43.89 0.57 9.15
CA GLY A 70 -45.28 1.05 9.17
C GLY A 70 -45.64 1.94 7.98
N GLY A 71 -44.65 2.58 7.35
CA GLY A 71 -44.84 3.45 6.19
C GLY A 71 -44.81 2.75 4.84
N TRP A 72 -44.41 1.47 4.76
CA TRP A 72 -44.19 0.75 3.49
C TRP A 72 -45.48 0.15 2.88
N GLY A 73 -46.59 0.19 3.62
CA GLY A 73 -47.91 -0.23 3.16
C GLY A 73 -48.25 -1.70 3.46
N PRO A 74 -49.46 -2.15 3.10
CA PRO A 74 -50.09 -3.38 3.65
C PRO A 74 -49.37 -4.68 3.32
N ARG A 75 -48.48 -4.67 2.32
CA ARG A 75 -47.64 -5.84 2.02
C ARG A 75 -46.62 -6.14 3.13
N PHE A 76 -46.32 -5.16 3.98
CA PHE A 76 -45.34 -5.23 5.05
C PHE A 76 -45.95 -5.36 6.45
N ASP A 77 -47.28 -5.46 6.57
CA ASP A 77 -48.00 -5.58 7.85
C ASP A 77 -47.50 -6.75 8.71
N LYS A 78 -47.12 -7.87 8.07
CA LYS A 78 -46.54 -9.02 8.75
C LYS A 78 -45.20 -8.68 9.42
N LEU A 79 -44.35 -7.88 8.76
CA LEU A 79 -43.07 -7.44 9.32
C LEU A 79 -43.28 -6.38 10.40
N VAL A 80 -44.25 -5.48 10.24
CA VAL A 80 -44.67 -4.53 11.29
C VAL A 80 -45.14 -5.26 12.55
N GLY A 81 -45.91 -6.34 12.38
CA GLY A 81 -46.35 -7.16 13.52
C GLY A 81 -45.21 -7.86 14.26
N ILE A 82 -44.19 -8.34 13.54
CA ILE A 82 -43.05 -9.06 14.13
C ILE A 82 -42.07 -8.06 14.78
N TYR A 83 -41.70 -6.98 14.09
CA TYR A 83 -40.63 -6.07 14.52
C TYR A 83 -41.11 -4.79 15.22
N GLY A 84 -42.39 -4.41 15.07
CA GLY A 84 -42.95 -3.19 15.66
C GLY A 84 -43.43 -3.33 17.11
N GLN A 85 -43.64 -4.56 17.61
CA GLN A 85 -44.00 -4.83 19.01
C GLN A 85 -42.79 -5.21 19.88
N GLU A 86 -41.83 -5.98 19.34
CA GLU A 86 -40.66 -6.43 20.09
C GLU A 86 -39.69 -5.31 20.52
N GLY A 87 -39.80 -4.11 19.95
CA GLY A 87 -39.02 -2.94 20.38
C GLY A 87 -39.46 -2.34 21.71
N LYS A 88 -40.66 -2.65 22.22
CA LYS A 88 -41.21 -2.03 23.44
C LYS A 88 -41.21 -2.92 24.68
N GLU A 89 -40.98 -4.22 24.51
CA GLU A 89 -40.97 -5.19 25.62
C GLU A 89 -39.57 -5.38 26.24
N ARG A 90 -38.50 -5.07 25.50
CA ARG A 90 -37.10 -5.22 25.97
C ARG A 90 -36.58 -4.09 26.87
N GLU A 91 -37.36 -3.03 27.10
CA GLU A 91 -37.00 -1.93 28.01
C GLU A 91 -37.71 -2.00 29.39
N GLN A 92 -38.60 -2.98 29.60
CA GLN A 92 -39.32 -3.18 30.87
C GLN A 92 -38.72 -4.32 31.70
N GLU A 93 -37.40 -4.38 31.84
CA GLU A 93 -36.75 -5.33 32.75
C GLU A 93 -35.54 -4.66 33.42
N LYS A 94 -35.79 -3.51 34.06
CA LYS A 94 -34.81 -2.83 34.91
C LYS A 94 -35.49 -2.18 36.10
N GLN A 95 -36.27 -2.94 36.87
CA GLN A 95 -36.81 -2.57 38.18
C GLN A 95 -37.42 -3.81 38.87
N GLU A 96 -36.61 -4.50 39.68
CA GLU A 96 -36.95 -5.42 40.80
C GLU A 96 -35.61 -6.01 41.28
N GLU A 97 -34.80 -5.30 42.07
CA GLU A 97 -34.90 -5.19 43.53
C GLU A 97 -34.86 -6.53 44.28
N ALA A 98 -33.63 -7.03 44.45
CA ALA A 98 -33.07 -7.48 45.73
C ALA A 98 -34.01 -8.18 46.72
N VAL A 99 -34.34 -9.46 46.50
CA VAL A 99 -34.67 -10.37 47.61
C VAL A 99 -34.11 -11.76 47.33
N GLY A 100 -33.24 -12.21 48.22
CA GLY A 100 -33.01 -13.64 48.45
C GLY A 100 -31.55 -14.05 48.33
N ASP A 101 -30.81 -13.96 49.44
CA ASP A 101 -30.32 -15.18 50.05
C ASP A 101 -29.89 -14.90 51.50
N SER A 102 -30.71 -15.38 52.46
CA SER A 102 -30.36 -15.44 53.87
C SER A 102 -30.52 -16.87 54.35
N LEU A 103 -29.36 -17.51 54.54
CA LEU A 103 -28.97 -18.35 55.67
C LEU A 103 -29.96 -19.42 56.17
N SER A 104 -29.53 -20.67 56.05
CA SER A 104 -29.77 -21.68 57.09
C SER A 104 -28.49 -22.43 57.42
N GLU A 105 -28.20 -22.49 58.71
CA GLU A 105 -26.97 -22.92 59.37
C GLU A 105 -26.54 -24.39 59.17
N THR A 106 -25.24 -24.60 59.39
CA THR A 106 -24.54 -25.87 59.72
C THR A 106 -25.04 -26.41 61.09
N PRO A 107 -24.64 -27.59 61.63
CA PRO A 107 -23.45 -28.41 61.35
C PRO A 107 -23.64 -29.95 61.41
N ASP A 108 -22.66 -30.75 60.97
CA ASP A 108 -22.13 -31.75 61.91
C ASP A 108 -20.73 -32.29 61.61
N LYS A 109 -20.08 -32.55 62.76
CA LYS A 109 -18.82 -33.16 63.14
C LYS A 109 -18.44 -34.39 62.30
N SER A 110 -17.15 -34.57 62.03
CA SER A 110 -16.30 -35.46 62.83
C SER A 110 -14.92 -35.68 62.19
N LEU A 111 -13.92 -35.71 63.06
CA LEU A 111 -12.49 -35.82 62.76
C LEU A 111 -12.05 -37.26 62.41
N LYS A 112 -11.13 -37.39 61.45
CA LYS A 112 -9.78 -37.98 61.64
C LYS A 112 -8.90 -37.75 60.43
#